data_AF-U2G6H0-F1
#
_entry.id   AF-U2G6H0-F1
#
_cell.length_a   1.000
_cell.length_b   1.000
_cell.length_c   1.000
_cell.angle_alpha   90.00
_cell.angle_beta   90.00
_cell.angle_gamma   90.00
#
_symmetry.space_group_name_H-M   'P 1'
#
loop_
_entity.id
_entity.type
_entity.pdbx_description
1 polymer ?
#
loop_
_entity_poly.entity_id
_entity_poly.type
_entity_poly.pdbx_seq_one_letter_code
_entity_poly.pdbx_strand_id
1 'polypeptide(L)' 'MAENDAKYKKQGYTHRVDAWIHRNDGDDVAVSYYMQNPTDAQIRAKLRKARSVVLDDYKLVQL' A
#
# COMPACT_ATOMS: atom_id res chain seq x y z
N MET A 1 -5.49 4.97 -11.16
CA MET A 1 -5.30 3.71 -10.42
C MET A 1 -6.61 3.36 -9.71
N ALA A 2 -7.47 2.62 -10.40
CA ALA A 2 -8.75 2.07 -9.93
C ALA A 2 -9.22 0.90 -10.81
N GLU A 3 -8.66 0.79 -12.02
CA GLU A 3 -9.00 -0.25 -13.00
C GLU A 3 -8.77 -1.69 -12.49
N ASN A 4 -7.81 -1.89 -11.56
CA ASN A 4 -7.55 -3.21 -11.01
C ASN A 4 -8.34 -3.52 -9.73
N ASP A 5 -9.05 -2.56 -9.13
CA ASP A 5 -9.80 -2.76 -7.89
C ASP A 5 -10.85 -3.86 -8.06
N ALA A 6 -11.63 -3.80 -9.14
CA ALA A 6 -12.63 -4.82 -9.46
C ALA A 6 -12.01 -6.21 -9.67
N LYS A 7 -10.80 -6.27 -10.24
CA LYS A 7 -10.06 -7.52 -10.47
C LYS A 7 -9.54 -8.10 -9.15
N TYR A 8 -9.00 -7.29 -8.25
CA TYR A 8 -8.50 -7.76 -6.97
C TYR A 8 -9.64 -8.05 -5.98
N LYS A 9 -10.74 -7.29 -6.02
CA LYS A 9 -11.97 -7.62 -5.27
C LYS A 9 -12.50 -9.00 -5.64
N LYS A 10 -12.54 -9.32 -6.94
CA LYS A 10 -12.93 -10.67 -7.41
C LYS A 10 -11.96 -11.78 -6.97
N GLN A 11 -10.71 -11.45 -6.69
CA GLN A 11 -9.73 -12.40 -6.14
C GLN A 11 -9.78 -12.51 -4.61
N GLY A 12 -10.69 -11.78 -3.95
CA GLY A 12 -10.87 -11.82 -2.50
C GLY A 12 -10.12 -10.74 -1.72
N TYR A 13 -9.44 -9.80 -2.39
CA TYR A 13 -8.83 -8.65 -1.71
C TYR A 13 -9.91 -7.66 -1.28
N THR A 14 -9.80 -7.14 -0.05
CA THR A 14 -10.81 -6.24 0.53
C THR A 14 -10.35 -4.79 0.62
N HIS A 15 -9.04 -4.55 0.61
CA HIS A 15 -8.47 -3.22 0.76
C HIS A 15 -7.29 -3.02 -0.19
N ARG A 16 -7.13 -1.79 -0.65
CA ARG A 16 -5.93 -1.30 -1.33
C ARG A 16 -5.26 -0.25 -0.46
N VAL A 17 -3.94 -0.33 -0.39
CA VAL A 17 -3.08 0.57 0.34
C VAL A 17 -2.24 1.30 -0.69
N ASP A 18 -2.57 2.55 -0.95
CA ASP A 18 -1.77 3.45 -1.78
C ASP A 18 -0.78 4.18 -0.88
N ALA A 19 0.51 3.90 -1.01
CA ALA A 19 1.54 4.46 -0.16
C ALA A 19 2.64 5.12 -0.98
N TRP A 20 3.31 6.10 -0.37
CA TRP A 20 4.52 6.68 -0.94
C TRP A 20 5.74 6.12 -0.24
N ILE A 21 6.64 5.54 -1.04
CA ILE A 21 7.93 5.05 -0.56
C ILE A 21 8.92 6.20 -0.65
N HIS A 22 9.09 6.90 0.46
CA HIS A 22 10.11 7.92 0.62
C HIS A 22 11.45 7.22 0.81
N ARG A 23 12.40 7.44 -0.10
CA ARG A 23 13.77 6.91 0.06
C ARG A 23 14.69 8.05 0.45
N ASN A 24 15.63 7.79 1.34
CA ASN A 24 16.57 8.83 1.79
C ASN A 24 17.53 9.33 0.69
N ASP A 25 17.64 8.59 -0.42
CA ASP A 25 18.65 8.80 -1.46
C ASP A 25 18.02 8.79 -2.88
N GLY A 26 16.79 9.31 -3.03
CA GLY A 26 16.15 9.39 -4.34
C GLY A 26 14.69 9.82 -4.29
N ASP A 27 14.02 9.73 -5.44
CA ASP A 27 12.63 10.11 -5.60
C ASP A 27 11.64 9.22 -4.85
N ASP A 28 10.56 9.85 -4.41
CA ASP A 28 9.40 9.23 -3.79
C ASP A 28 8.65 8.37 -4.82
N VAL A 29 8.43 7.10 -4.48
CA VAL A 29 7.76 6.16 -5.38
C VAL A 29 6.37 5.84 -4.86
N ALA A 30 5.34 6.15 -5.64
CA ALA A 30 3.97 5.71 -5.36
C ALA A 30 3.82 4.21 -5.61
N VAL A 31 3.32 3.47 -4.63
CA VAL A 31 3.06 2.03 -4.72
C VAL A 31 1.66 1.72 -4.21
N SER A 32 0.97 0.81 -4.90
CA SER A 32 -0.35 0.31 -4.48
C SER A 32 -0.25 -1.16 -4.09
N TYR A 33 -0.56 -1.48 -2.84
CA TYR A 33 -0.64 -2.85 -2.35
C TYR A 33 -2.09 -3.28 -2.16
N TYR A 34 -2.46 -4.44 -2.68
CA TYR A 34 -3.76 -5.06 -2.41
C TYR A 34 -3.61 -6.03 -1.24
N MET A 35 -4.47 -5.90 -0.24
CA MET A 35 -4.40 -6.69 1.00
C MET A 35 -5.80 -7.12 1.45
N GLN A 36 -5.85 -8.24 2.18
CA GLN A 36 -7.05 -8.75 2.80
C GLN A 36 -7.06 -8.35 4.27
N ASN A 37 -7.97 -7.43 4.62
CA ASN A 37 -8.15 -6.90 5.96
C ASN A 37 -6.82 -6.50 6.65
N PRO A 38 -6.01 -5.63 6.02
CA PRO A 38 -4.71 -5.27 6.57
C PRO A 38 -4.86 -4.48 7.86
N THR A 39 -3.98 -4.77 8.82
CA THR A 39 -3.82 -3.93 10.01
C THR A 39 -2.73 -2.89 9.77
N ASP A 40 -2.81 -1.76 10.46
CA ASP A 40 -1.78 -0.71 10.41
C ASP A 40 -0.36 -1.29 10.57
N ALA A 41 -0.17 -2.17 11.56
CA ALA A 41 1.12 -2.83 11.79
C ALA A 41 1.64 -3.61 10.56
N GLN A 42 0.76 -4.29 9.82
CA GLN A 42 1.13 -5.03 8.61
C GLN A 42 1.48 -4.08 7.46
N ILE A 43 0.76 -2.97 7.33
CA ILE A 43 1.03 -1.93 6.33
C ILE A 43 2.41 -1.33 6.59
N ARG A 44 2.66 -0.91 7.84
CA ARG A 44 3.95 -0.34 8.28
C ARG A 44 5.10 -1.31 8.10
N ALA A 45 4.90 -2.60 8.40
CA ALA A 45 5.90 -3.63 8.14
C ALA A 45 6.22 -3.78 6.65
N LYS A 46 5.22 -3.66 5.77
CA LYS A 46 5.37 -3.72 4.31
C LYS A 46 6.13 -2.49 3.78
N LEU A 47 5.81 -1.29 4.26
CA LEU A 47 6.51 -0.04 3.92
C LEU A 47 7.96 -0.07 4.39
N ARG A 48 8.21 -0.60 5.58
CA ARG A 48 9.57 -0.80 6.11
C ARG A 48 10.36 -1.79 5.26
N LYS A 49 9.72 -2.89 4.83
CA LYS A 49 10.33 -3.87 3.92
C LYS A 49 10.64 -3.27 2.55
N ALA A 50 9.84 -2.30 2.10
CA ALA A 50 10.07 -1.52 0.89
C ALA A 50 11.14 -0.43 1.05
N ARG A 51 11.81 -0.35 2.22
CA ARG A 51 12.82 0.66 2.58
C ARG A 51 12.29 2.10 2.59
N SER A 52 11.00 2.28 2.89
CA SER A 52 10.46 3.62 3.13
C SER A 52 10.98 4.17 4.45
N VAL A 53 11.41 5.43 4.46
CA VAL A 53 11.71 6.16 5.72
C VAL A 53 10.42 6.58 6.43
N VAL A 54 9.36 6.86 5.66
CA VAL A 54 8.04 7.21 6.20
C VAL A 54 7.12 6.00 6.13
N LEU A 55 6.62 5.58 7.29
CA LEU A 55 5.77 4.39 7.42
C LEU A 55 4.29 4.72 7.59
N ASP A 56 3.96 6.00 7.70
CA ASP A 56 2.59 6.48 7.94
C ASP A 56 1.97 7.12 6.68
N ASP A 57 2.78 7.36 5.65
CA ASP A 57 2.32 7.97 4.40
C ASP A 57 1.66 6.93 3.50
N TYR A 58 0.42 6.59 3.86
CA TYR A 58 -0.41 5.68 3.08
C TYR A 58 -1.90 6.03 3.20
N LYS A 59 -2.64 5.69 2.15
CA LYS A 59 -4.10 5.77 2.08
C LYS A 59 -4.66 4.37 1.95
N LEU A 60 -5.52 4.02 2.89
CA LEU A 60 -6.30 2.80 2.83
C LEU A 60 -7.62 3.08 2.09
N VAL A 61 -7.84 2.34 1.01
CA VAL A 61 -9.06 2.39 0.19
C VAL A 61 -9.74 1.04 0.29
N GLN A 62 -11.00 1.01 0.69
CA GLN A 62 -11.79 -0.21 0.67
C GLN A 62 -12.28 -0.51 -0.75
N LEU A 63 -12.17 -1.79 -1.18
CA LEU A 63 -12.45 -2.25 -2.54
C LEU A 63 -13.90 -2.72 -2.73
#